data_AF-A0A7G9LZ59-F1
#
_entry.id   AF-A0A7G9LZ59-F1
#
_cell.length_a   1.000
_cell.length_b   1.000
_cell.length_c   1.000
_cell.angle_alpha   90.00
_cell.angle_beta   90.00
_cell.angle_gamma   90.00
#
_symmetry.space_group_name_H-M   'P 1'
#
loop_
_entity.id
_entity.type
_entity.pdbx_description
1 polymer ?
#
loop_
_entity_poly.entity_id
_entity_poly.type
_entity_poly.pdbx_seq_one_letter_code
_entity_poly.pdbx_strand_id
1 'polypeptide(L)'
;MKKSNFNYGVYRQMFINDVKKQINKFSKPRKLTGKIPKETQDYLVKIKKLLNQLENHKIKNEDLPEHKQIFVNMRSRHQFYRMGWMSAGLILATIAFIVAVCLVVFLN
;
A
#
# COMPACT_ATOMS: atom_id res chain seq x y z
N MET A 1 -25.05 -9.58 24.89
CA MET A 1 -24.01 -9.72 23.84
C MET A 1 -22.69 -10.09 24.51
N LYS A 2 -22.14 -11.29 24.24
CA LYS A 2 -20.85 -11.71 24.79
C LYS A 2 -19.78 -10.75 24.29
N LYS A 3 -19.11 -9.99 25.19
CA LYS A 3 -17.86 -9.29 24.87
C LYS A 3 -16.89 -10.36 24.38
N SER A 4 -16.69 -10.46 23.07
CA SER A 4 -15.64 -11.30 22.51
C SER A 4 -14.35 -10.89 23.18
N ASN A 5 -13.67 -11.82 23.86
CA ASN A 5 -12.33 -11.58 24.41
C ASN A 5 -11.40 -11.24 23.24
N PHE A 6 -11.30 -9.94 22.95
CA PHE A 6 -10.45 -9.44 21.88
C PHE A 6 -9.01 -9.69 22.30
N ASN A 7 -8.41 -10.73 21.73
CA ASN A 7 -7.05 -11.11 22.09
C ASN A 7 -6.05 -10.17 21.40
N TYR A 8 -5.72 -9.09 22.11
CA TYR A 8 -4.76 -8.09 21.64
C TYR A 8 -3.37 -8.67 21.36
N GLY A 9 -2.98 -9.75 22.02
CA GLY A 9 -1.72 -10.45 21.74
C GLY A 9 -1.70 -11.05 20.34
N VAL A 10 -2.75 -11.80 19.99
CA VAL A 10 -2.93 -12.37 18.65
C VAL A 10 -3.06 -11.27 17.60
N TYR A 11 -3.82 -10.21 17.90
CA TYR A 11 -4.00 -9.08 16.99
C TYR A 11 -2.68 -8.36 16.69
N ARG A 12 -1.88 -8.09 17.72
CA ARG A 12 -0.55 -7.49 17.58
C ARG A 12 0.37 -8.38 16.75
N GLN A 13 0.37 -9.69 16.99
CA GLN A 13 1.20 -10.63 16.24
C GLN A 13 0.82 -10.65 14.75
N MET A 14 -0.48 -10.67 14.44
CA MET A 14 -0.97 -10.56 13.07
C MET A 14 -0.52 -9.25 12.42
N PHE A 15 -0.63 -8.13 13.15
CA PHE A 15 -0.23 -6.83 12.64
C PHE A 15 1.28 -6.75 12.37
N ILE A 16 2.12 -7.27 13.29
CA ILE A 16 3.56 -7.39 13.08
C ILE A 16 3.88 -8.21 11.82
N ASN A 17 3.21 -9.36 11.65
CA ASN A 17 3.40 -10.22 10.49
C ASN A 17 3.03 -9.51 9.18
N ASP A 18 1.94 -8.74 9.16
CA ASP A 18 1.55 -7.93 8.00
C ASP A 18 2.60 -6.89 7.63
N VAL A 19 3.12 -6.17 8.64
CA VAL A 19 4.18 -5.16 8.44
C VAL A 19 5.48 -5.81 7.94
N LYS A 20 5.89 -6.95 8.53
CA LYS A 20 7.07 -7.72 8.10
C LYS A 20 6.92 -8.22 6.66
N LYS A 21 5.77 -8.80 6.32
CA LYS A 21 5.47 -9.26 4.95
C LYS A 21 5.56 -8.11 3.95
N GLN A 22 5.11 -6.92 4.33
CA GLN A 22 5.19 -5.75 3.49
C GLN A 22 6.64 -5.27 3.30
N ILE A 23 7.46 -5.22 4.37
CA ILE A 23 8.90 -4.89 4.26
C ILE A 23 9.63 -5.90 3.37
N ASN A 24 9.34 -7.20 3.53
CA ASN A 24 9.98 -8.28 2.77
C ASN A 24 9.68 -8.23 1.26
N LYS A 25 8.61 -7.55 0.83
CA LYS A 25 8.38 -7.33 -0.62
C LYS A 25 9.44 -6.44 -1.25
N PHE A 26 10.11 -5.61 -0.44
CA PHE A 26 11.14 -4.68 -0.91
C PHE A 26 12.56 -5.15 -0.63
N SER A 27 12.76 -6.21 0.16
CA SER A 27 14.07 -6.82 0.40
C SER A 27 14.53 -7.77 -0.71
N LYS A 28 13.62 -8.17 -1.62
CA LYS A 28 13.99 -9.01 -2.77
C LYS A 28 14.94 -8.23 -3.70
N PRO A 29 16.06 -8.82 -4.15
CA PRO A 29 16.99 -8.16 -5.04
C PRO A 29 16.28 -7.78 -6.34
N ARG A 30 16.16 -6.48 -6.61
CA ARG A 30 15.65 -5.99 -7.90
C ARG A 30 16.73 -6.23 -8.95
N LYS A 31 16.48 -7.18 -9.84
CA LYS A 31 17.44 -7.62 -10.87
C LYS A 31 17.78 -6.56 -11.94
N LEU A 32 17.12 -5.39 -11.99
CA LEU A 32 17.17 -4.56 -13.20
C LEU A 32 17.62 -3.10 -13.07
N THR A 33 17.48 -2.40 -11.95
CA THR A 33 18.02 -1.03 -11.82
C THR A 33 18.18 -0.67 -10.34
N GLY A 34 19.43 -0.52 -9.90
CA GLY A 34 19.87 -0.56 -8.50
C GLY A 34 19.52 0.63 -7.59
N LYS A 35 18.45 1.38 -7.85
CA LYS A 35 18.03 2.47 -6.95
C LYS A 35 16.56 2.39 -6.61
N ILE A 36 16.27 2.33 -5.32
CA ILE A 36 14.91 2.40 -4.78
C ILE A 36 14.44 3.87 -4.92
N PRO A 37 13.25 4.14 -5.49
CA PRO A 37 12.72 5.49 -5.55
C PRO A 37 12.63 6.12 -4.16
N LYS A 38 12.94 7.41 -4.02
CA LYS A 38 12.95 8.13 -2.72
C LYS A 38 11.64 7.94 -1.95
N GLU A 39 10.50 7.98 -2.63
CA GLU A 39 9.17 7.76 -2.03
C GLU A 39 9.01 6.35 -1.44
N THR A 40 9.60 5.35 -2.10
CA THR A 40 9.61 3.97 -1.59
C THR A 40 10.53 3.87 -0.38
N GLN A 41 11.67 4.56 -0.39
CA GLN A 41 12.58 4.63 0.75
C GLN A 41 11.91 5.31 1.96
N ASP A 42 11.24 6.44 1.78
CA ASP A 42 10.51 7.15 2.83
C ASP A 42 9.36 6.30 3.40
N TYR A 43 8.64 5.58 2.53
CA TYR A 43 7.64 4.60 2.95
C TYR A 43 8.27 3.48 3.79
N LEU A 44 9.40 2.92 3.36
CA LEU A 44 10.13 1.88 4.09
C LEU A 44 10.60 2.34 5.47
N VAL A 45 11.09 3.57 5.59
CA VAL A 45 11.49 4.16 6.88
C VAL A 45 10.29 4.23 7.83
N LYS A 46 9.13 4.69 7.34
CA LYS A 46 7.89 4.80 8.14
C LYS A 46 7.40 3.43 8.63
N ILE A 47 7.35 2.42 7.76
CA ILE A 47 6.88 1.07 8.16
C ILE A 47 7.89 0.35 9.06
N LYS A 48 9.21 0.58 8.90
CA LYS A 48 10.23 0.05 9.83
C LYS A 48 10.10 0.68 11.22
N LYS A 49 9.84 1.99 11.28
CA LYS A 49 9.57 2.68 12.56
C LYS A 49 8.32 2.10 13.24
N LEU A 50 7.26 1.86 12.47
CA LEU A 50 6.03 1.23 12.97
C LEU A 50 6.28 -0.18 13.50
N LEU A 51 7.04 -1.01 12.77
CA LEU A 51 7.43 -2.34 13.23
C LEU A 51 8.14 -2.29 14.58
N ASN A 52 9.11 -1.38 14.71
CA ASN A 52 9.86 -1.19 15.95
C ASN A 52 8.96 -0.74 17.11
N GLN A 53 7.94 0.08 16.85
CA GLN A 53 6.96 0.49 17.86
C GLN A 53 6.05 -0.67 18.28
N LEU A 54 5.68 -1.56 17.35
CA LEU A 54 4.84 -2.73 17.62
C LEU A 54 5.57 -3.79 18.44
N GLU A 55 6.82 -4.11 18.08
CA GLU A 55 7.65 -5.13 18.75
C GLU A 55 8.05 -4.69 20.17
N ASN A 56 8.35 -3.40 20.38
CA ASN A 56 8.68 -2.85 21.69
C ASN A 56 7.46 -2.48 22.54
N HIS A 57 6.25 -2.90 22.15
CA HIS A 57 5.02 -2.63 22.90
C HIS A 57 4.78 -1.12 23.19
N LYS A 58 5.32 -0.22 22.36
CA LYS A 58 5.17 1.24 22.53
C LYS A 58 3.77 1.73 22.19
N ILE A 59 3.06 0.97 21.37
CA ILE A 59 1.64 1.20 21.02
C ILE A 59 0.79 0.45 22.05
N LYS A 60 -0.15 1.12 22.72
CA LYS A 60 -1.06 0.47 23.66
C LYS A 60 -2.02 -0.46 22.90
N ASN A 61 -2.58 -1.42 23.62
CA ASN A 61 -3.46 -2.41 23.00
C ASN A 61 -4.72 -1.77 22.41
N GLU A 62 -5.27 -0.75 23.07
CA GLU A 62 -6.45 0.00 22.64
C GLU A 62 -6.20 0.76 21.33
N ASP A 63 -4.97 1.21 21.08
CA ASP A 63 -4.58 1.99 19.91
C ASP A 63 -4.17 1.11 18.70
N LEU A 64 -4.06 -0.22 18.89
CA LEU A 64 -3.66 -1.16 17.84
C LEU A 64 -4.56 -1.08 16.58
N PRO A 65 -5.90 -0.97 16.68
CA PRO A 65 -6.77 -0.82 15.51
C PRO A 65 -6.51 0.46 14.72
N GLU A 66 -6.32 1.58 15.41
CA GLU A 66 -6.03 2.88 14.78
C GLU A 66 -4.71 2.83 14.01
N HIS A 67 -3.65 2.33 14.65
CA HIS A 67 -2.36 2.19 13.99
C HIS A 67 -2.39 1.21 12.80
N LYS A 68 -3.23 0.16 12.86
CA LYS A 68 -3.44 -0.73 11.72
C LYS A 68 -4.14 -0.01 10.56
N GLN A 69 -5.12 0.83 10.85
CA GLN A 69 -5.79 1.64 9.83
C GLN A 69 -4.83 2.64 9.17
N ILE A 70 -3.99 3.29 9.97
CA ILE A 70 -2.93 4.18 9.46
C ILE A 70 -1.99 3.41 8.52
N PHE A 71 -1.57 2.20 8.90
CA PHE A 71 -0.73 1.35 8.05
C PHE A 71 -1.42 0.97 6.73
N VAL A 72 -2.71 0.60 6.77
CA VAL A 72 -3.50 0.27 5.58
C VAL A 72 -3.58 1.46 4.64
N ASN A 73 -3.83 2.67 5.16
CA ASN A 73 -3.87 3.90 4.38
C ASN A 73 -2.51 4.23 3.74
N MET A 74 -1.42 4.09 4.50
CA MET A 74 -0.06 4.28 3.98
C MET A 74 0.27 3.29 2.85
N ARG A 75 -0.10 2.01 3.03
CA ARG A 75 0.07 0.96 2.02
C ARG A 75 -0.73 1.27 0.77
N SER A 76 -2.01 1.62 0.92
CA SER A 76 -2.90 1.96 -0.18
C SER A 76 -2.35 3.13 -1.00
N ARG A 77 -1.97 4.22 -0.33
CA ARG A 77 -1.36 5.38 -0.97
C ARG A 77 -0.10 5.03 -1.76
N HIS A 78 0.80 4.22 -1.18
CA HIS A 78 2.00 3.75 -1.87
C HIS A 78 1.68 2.87 -3.10
N GLN A 79 0.64 2.04 -3.02
CA GLN A 79 0.16 1.25 -4.16
C GLN A 79 -0.44 2.15 -5.26
N PHE A 80 -1.24 3.15 -4.88
CA PHE A 80 -1.80 4.12 -5.83
C PHE A 80 -0.72 4.89 -6.59
N TYR A 81 0.32 5.37 -5.92
CA TYR A 81 1.45 6.00 -6.61
C TYR A 81 2.10 5.07 -7.64
N ARG A 82 2.15 3.77 -7.35
CA ARG A 82 2.70 2.77 -8.27
C ARG A 82 1.75 2.40 -9.41
N MET A 83 0.43 2.55 -9.23
CA MET A 83 -0.61 2.16 -10.19
C MET A 83 -1.10 3.33 -11.06
N GLY A 84 -1.00 4.58 -10.59
CA GLY A 84 -1.60 5.75 -11.22
C GLY A 84 -1.16 5.98 -12.67
N TRP A 85 -0.01 5.45 -13.06
CA TRP A 85 0.50 5.54 -14.44
C TRP A 85 -0.22 4.57 -15.40
N MET A 86 -0.61 3.37 -14.93
CA MET A 86 -1.32 2.40 -15.77
C MET A 86 -2.76 2.81 -16.04
N SER A 87 -3.44 3.40 -15.05
CA SER A 87 -4.83 3.88 -15.21
C SER A 87 -4.92 5.09 -16.13
N ALA A 88 -3.94 6.02 -16.08
CA ALA A 88 -3.94 7.18 -16.96
C ALA A 88 -3.78 6.80 -18.45
N GLY A 89 -2.92 5.83 -18.75
CA GLY A 89 -2.75 5.32 -20.11
C GLY A 89 -4.01 4.65 -20.67
N LEU A 90 -4.72 3.87 -19.85
CA LEU A 90 -5.97 3.21 -20.24
C LEU A 90 -7.08 4.25 -20.55
N ILE A 91 -7.18 5.30 -19.74
CA ILE A 91 -8.15 6.38 -19.93
C ILE A 91 -7.85 7.13 -21.24
N LEU A 92 -6.59 7.49 -21.49
CA LEU A 92 -6.18 8.17 -22.72
C LEU A 92 -6.43 7.31 -23.97
N ALA A 93 -6.13 6.01 -23.90
CA ALA A 93 -6.38 5.08 -25.01
C ALA A 93 -7.89 4.94 -25.31
N THR A 94 -8.73 4.91 -24.27
CA THR A 94 -10.19 4.85 -24.42
C THR A 94 -10.74 6.12 -25.07
N ILE A 95 -10.26 7.30 -24.66
CA ILE A 95 -10.64 8.59 -25.26
C ILE A 95 -10.21 8.63 -26.74
N ALA A 96 -8.98 8.23 -27.06
CA ALA A 96 -8.48 8.19 -28.43
C ALA A 96 -9.32 7.26 -29.32
N PHE A 97 -9.74 6.10 -28.79
CA PHE A 97 -10.60 5.17 -29.50
C PHE A 97 -11.99 5.76 -29.80
N ILE A 98 -12.62 6.42 -28.82
CA ILE A 98 -13.92 7.09 -29.01
C ILE A 98 -13.82 8.18 -30.08
N VAL A 99 -12.77 9.01 -30.04
CA VAL A 99 -12.54 10.06 -31.04
C VAL A 99 -12.37 9.48 -32.44
N ALA A 100 -11.61 8.38 -32.57
CA ALA A 100 -11.41 7.70 -33.85
C ALA A 100 -12.73 7.14 -34.41
N VAL A 101 -13.56 6.51 -33.57
CA VAL A 101 -14.88 6.00 -33.97
C VAL A 101 -15.79 7.16 -34.40
N CYS A 102 -15.84 8.25 -33.63
CA CYS A 102 -16.65 9.43 -33.99
C CYS A 102 -16.20 10.03 -35.33
N LEU A 103 -14.90 10.14 -35.59
CA LEU A 103 -14.37 10.63 -36.87
C LEU A 103 -14.80 9.73 -38.03
N VAL A 104 -14.67 8.41 -37.90
CA VAL A 104 -15.06 7.45 -38.95
C VAL A 104 -16.57 7.52 -39.22
N VAL A 105 -17.41 7.68 -38.20
CA VAL A 105 -18.87 7.79 -38.36
C VAL A 105 -19.30 9.14 -38.94
N PHE A 106 -18.56 10.22 -38.70
CA PHE A 106 -18.90 11.56 -39.20
C PHE A 106 -18.33 11.86 -40.59
N LEU A 107 -17.25 11.16 -41.00
CA LEU A 107 -16.61 11.27 -42.32
C LEU A 107 -17.17 10.30 -43.37
N ASN A 108 -17.87 9.24 -42.95
CA ASN A 108 -18.71 8.38 -43.81
C ASN A 108 -20.15 8.89 -43.84
#